data_AF-A0A257LHF7-F1
#
_entry.id   AF-A0A257LHF7-F1
#
_cell.length_a   1.000
_cell.length_b   1.000
_cell.length_c   1.000
_cell.angle_alpha   90.00
_cell.angle_beta   90.00
_cell.angle_gamma   90.00
#
_symmetry.space_group_name_H-M   'P 1'
#
loop_
_entity.id
_entity.type
_entity.pdbx_description
1 polymer ?
#
loop_
_entity_poly.entity_id
_entity_poly.type
_entity_poly.pdbx_seq_one_letter_code
_entity_poly.pdbx_strand_id
1 'polypeptide(L)'
;HYSIVIPVSDLPNFTYTGVLQPQSTGVGVYASVSRPRITLRRNNGPDAASGAMVQVNRLGNPLFNEVLVSLADKDNYNRTSPTSDARLFAKYAQNPEVAVLINAVYGTSFQTTNRADLVAVFIPDVIRVNTTTGPTTIPGDAAFNRLSFIGGDTIANGSGAQIPAGWPNGRRFGDDAVDIALTAVASGPTFSTITKVGDNVDANDTVYNRTFPYAATPNSGTENSKDPGMMINVGF
;
A
#
# COMPACT_ATOMS: atom_id res chain seq x y z
N HIS A 1 2.72 -6.03 20.44
CA HIS A 1 1.89 -5.74 19.25
C HIS A 1 0.79 -4.79 19.66
N TYR A 2 0.65 -3.65 18.98
CA TYR A 2 -0.46 -2.72 19.19
C TYR A 2 -1.48 -2.96 18.09
N SER A 3 -2.76 -3.07 18.43
CA SER A 3 -3.88 -3.04 17.48
C SER A 3 -4.55 -1.67 17.55
N ILE A 4 -5.01 -1.18 16.41
CA ILE A 4 -5.84 0.02 16.32
C ILE A 4 -7.26 -0.47 16.09
N VAL A 5 -8.16 -0.16 17.02
CA VAL A 5 -9.60 -0.35 16.83
C VAL A 5 -10.14 0.94 16.21
N ILE A 6 -10.69 0.82 15.01
CA ILE A 6 -11.32 1.94 14.32
C ILE A 6 -12.83 1.86 14.60
N PRO A 7 -13.43 2.83 15.31
CA PRO A 7 -14.87 2.86 15.53
C PRO A 7 -15.57 3.26 14.22
N VAL A 8 -15.86 2.25 13.40
CA VAL A 8 -16.38 2.44 12.03
C VAL A 8 -17.72 3.19 12.02
N SER A 9 -18.51 3.10 13.10
CA SER A 9 -19.76 3.84 13.30
C SER A 9 -19.57 5.35 13.38
N ASP A 10 -18.38 5.79 13.79
CA ASP A 10 -18.09 7.20 14.07
C ASP A 10 -17.40 7.86 12.87
N LEU A 11 -17.13 7.09 11.81
CA LEU A 11 -16.48 7.57 10.61
C LEU A 11 -17.51 7.97 9.55
N PRO A 12 -17.28 9.09 8.85
CA PRO A 12 -18.05 9.41 7.66
C PRO A 12 -17.79 8.31 6.62
N ASN A 13 -18.87 7.73 6.11
CA ASN A 13 -18.79 6.85 4.96
C ASN A 13 -18.76 7.67 3.67
N PHE A 14 -18.13 7.10 2.64
CA PHE A 14 -18.23 7.62 1.29
C PHE A 14 -18.55 6.48 0.35
N THR A 15 -19.34 6.81 -0.68
CA THR A 15 -19.54 5.92 -1.80
C THR A 15 -18.28 5.94 -2.65
N TYR A 16 -17.75 4.75 -2.98
CA TYR A 16 -16.78 4.63 -4.05
C TYR A 16 -17.28 3.63 -5.09
N THR A 17 -16.93 3.92 -6.35
CA THR A 17 -17.12 3.02 -7.48
C THR A 17 -15.73 2.72 -8.03
N GLY A 18 -15.31 1.47 -7.97
CA GLY A 18 -14.02 1.04 -8.51
C GLY A 18 -14.24 0.17 -9.74
N VAL A 19 -13.29 0.16 -10.67
CA VAL A 19 -13.32 -0.75 -11.83
C VAL A 19 -13.32 -2.22 -11.36
N LEU A 20 -12.87 -2.47 -10.13
CA LEU A 20 -12.79 -3.79 -9.49
C LEU A 20 -13.89 -4.05 -8.46
N GLN A 21 -14.86 -3.15 -8.27
CA GLN A 21 -15.95 -3.40 -7.32
C GLN A 21 -17.20 -2.55 -7.58
N PRO A 22 -18.40 -3.15 -7.45
CA PRO A 22 -19.65 -2.41 -7.48
C PRO A 22 -19.70 -1.38 -6.34
N GLN A 23 -20.60 -0.42 -6.47
CA GLN A 23 -20.82 0.64 -5.48
C GLN A 23 -20.86 0.06 -4.06
N SER A 24 -19.92 0.48 -3.22
CA SER A 24 -19.74 -0.09 -1.87
C SER A 24 -19.50 1.02 -0.85
N THR A 25 -19.79 0.70 0.41
CA THR A 25 -19.51 1.55 1.58
C THR A 25 -18.23 1.06 2.25
N GLY A 26 -17.35 1.98 2.63
CA GLY A 26 -16.14 1.61 3.34
C GLY A 26 -15.38 2.81 3.91
N VAL A 27 -14.18 2.53 4.40
CA VAL A 27 -13.26 3.49 4.98
C VAL A 27 -11.95 3.50 4.18
N GLY A 28 -11.41 4.68 3.91
CA GLY A 28 -10.07 4.84 3.36
C GLY A 28 -9.07 5.05 4.50
N VAL A 29 -8.01 4.25 4.53
CA VAL A 29 -6.95 4.33 5.54
C VAL A 29 -5.63 4.70 4.87
N TYR A 30 -4.92 5.68 5.43
CA TYR A 30 -3.56 6.02 5.06
C TYR A 30 -2.76 6.38 6.32
N ALA A 31 -1.46 6.16 6.27
CA ALA A 31 -0.53 6.60 7.30
C ALA A 31 0.06 7.95 6.90
N SER A 32 0.30 8.80 7.90
CA SER A 32 1.01 10.06 7.69
C SER A 32 2.08 10.26 8.76
N VAL A 33 3.16 10.92 8.36
CA VAL A 33 4.21 11.39 9.27
C VAL A 33 4.07 12.89 9.37
N SER A 34 4.00 13.38 10.59
CA SER A 34 3.92 14.81 10.87
C SER A 34 5.08 15.26 11.73
N ARG A 35 5.49 16.52 11.55
CA ARG A 35 6.48 17.19 12.41
C ARG A 35 6.04 18.61 12.75
N PRO A 36 6.55 19.22 13.83
CA PRO A 36 6.26 20.62 14.12
C PRO A 36 6.69 21.53 12.96
N ARG A 37 5.86 22.53 12.63
CA ARG A 37 6.09 23.43 11.50
C ARG A 37 7.40 24.21 11.60
N ILE A 38 7.84 24.55 12.81
CA ILE A 38 9.00 25.40 13.05
C ILE A 38 10.09 24.62 13.77
N THR A 39 11.32 24.74 13.27
CA THR A 39 12.54 24.32 13.98
C THR A 39 13.40 25.55 14.24
N LEU A 40 13.57 25.89 15.51
CA LEU A 40 14.44 26.97 15.99
C LEU A 40 15.84 26.40 16.20
N ARG A 41 16.77 26.78 15.31
CA ARG A 41 18.19 26.45 15.44
C ARG A 41 18.84 27.40 16.44
N ARG A 42 19.58 26.87 17.41
CA ARG A 42 20.22 27.66 18.49
C ARG A 42 21.73 27.48 18.44
N ASN A 43 22.47 28.59 18.62
CA ASN A 43 23.94 28.57 18.61
C ASN A 43 24.52 27.84 19.82
N ASN A 44 23.87 27.94 20.99
CA ASN A 44 24.23 27.23 22.21
C ASN A 44 23.01 26.45 22.73
N GLY A 45 23.03 25.13 22.60
CA GLY A 45 22.00 24.20 23.08
C GLY A 45 21.28 23.43 21.95
N PRO A 46 20.44 22.43 22.29
CA PRO A 46 19.74 21.63 21.30
C PRO A 46 18.71 22.46 20.53
N ASP A 47 18.40 22.06 19.31
CA ASP A 47 17.31 22.68 18.54
C ASP A 47 15.97 22.59 19.29
N ALA A 48 15.10 23.57 19.09
CA ALA A 48 13.74 23.56 19.63
C ALA A 48 12.71 23.45 18.51
N ALA A 49 11.69 22.62 18.69
CA ALA A 49 10.59 22.48 17.74
C ALA A 49 9.32 23.15 18.28
N SER A 50 8.58 23.88 17.44
CA SER A 50 7.34 24.54 17.86
C SER A 50 6.30 24.66 16.72
N GLY A 51 5.09 25.07 17.08
CA GLY A 51 3.98 25.30 16.14
C GLY A 51 3.14 24.05 15.87
N ALA A 52 2.16 24.20 14.98
CA ALA A 52 1.27 23.12 14.59
C ALA A 52 2.03 21.96 13.90
N MET A 53 1.52 20.74 14.07
CA MET A 53 2.01 19.58 13.34
C MET A 53 1.62 19.70 11.86
N VAL A 54 2.59 19.51 10.98
CA VAL A 54 2.41 19.50 9.53
C VAL A 54 2.82 18.16 8.95
N GLN A 55 1.99 17.65 8.03
CA GLN A 55 2.30 16.42 7.31
C GLN A 55 3.54 16.63 6.42
N VAL A 56 4.47 15.69 6.48
CA VAL A 56 5.70 15.69 5.68
C VAL A 56 5.88 14.41 4.87
N ASN A 57 5.06 13.39 5.12
CA ASN A 57 5.00 12.17 4.33
C ASN A 57 3.63 11.51 4.52
N ARG A 58 3.20 10.73 3.53
CA ARG A 58 2.05 9.85 3.62
C ARG A 58 2.21 8.60 2.76
N LEU A 59 1.53 7.53 3.17
CA LEU A 59 1.47 6.26 2.47
C LEU A 59 0.07 5.65 2.62
N GLY A 60 -0.55 5.28 1.51
CA GLY A 60 -1.80 4.54 1.43
C GLY A 60 -1.61 3.24 0.64
N ASN A 61 -1.87 3.30 -0.66
CA ASN A 61 -1.65 2.17 -1.56
C ASN A 61 -0.17 1.84 -1.69
N PRO A 62 0.20 0.55 -1.73
CA PRO A 62 1.56 0.14 -2.01
C PRO A 62 2.02 0.67 -3.37
N LEU A 63 3.28 1.09 -3.47
CA LEU A 63 3.96 1.55 -4.69
C LEU A 63 3.50 2.90 -5.24
N PHE A 64 2.42 3.52 -4.74
CA PHE A 64 1.96 4.77 -5.33
C PHE A 64 2.96 5.91 -5.11
N ASN A 65 3.30 6.20 -3.84
CA ASN A 65 4.31 7.21 -3.52
C ASN A 65 5.72 6.76 -3.93
N GLU A 66 6.02 5.46 -3.75
CA GLU A 66 7.35 4.91 -3.97
C GLU A 66 7.75 4.87 -5.44
N VAL A 67 6.81 4.49 -6.33
CA VAL A 67 7.09 4.16 -7.73
C VAL A 67 6.33 5.04 -8.72
N LEU A 68 5.03 5.31 -8.50
CA LEU A 68 4.21 6.00 -9.50
C LEU A 68 4.38 7.52 -9.46
N VAL A 69 4.39 8.12 -8.28
CA VAL A 69 4.56 9.57 -8.11
C VAL A 69 5.99 9.95 -8.51
N SER A 70 6.11 10.85 -9.49
CA SER A 70 7.42 11.29 -9.93
C SER A 70 8.16 12.09 -8.85
N LEU A 71 9.49 12.03 -8.89
CA LEU A 71 10.35 12.70 -7.93
C LEU A 71 10.07 14.21 -7.83
N ALA A 72 9.72 14.85 -8.96
CA ALA A 72 9.46 16.28 -9.04
C ALA A 72 8.23 16.75 -8.23
N ASP A 73 7.25 15.87 -7.99
CA ASP A 73 5.98 16.20 -7.31
C ASP A 73 5.85 15.48 -5.96
N LYS A 74 6.84 14.65 -5.59
CA LYS A 74 6.86 13.85 -4.36
C LYS A 74 6.73 14.69 -3.09
N ASP A 75 7.37 15.86 -3.10
CA ASP A 75 7.34 16.81 -2.00
C ASP A 75 5.97 17.48 -1.80
N ASN A 76 5.23 17.70 -2.88
CA ASN A 76 3.87 18.22 -2.85
C ASN A 76 2.87 17.12 -2.48
N TYR A 77 3.03 15.92 -3.06
CA TYR A 77 2.31 14.72 -2.69
C TYR A 77 2.36 14.45 -1.18
N ASN A 78 3.56 14.46 -0.61
CA ASN A 78 3.80 14.17 0.80
C ASN A 78 3.15 15.19 1.77
N ARG A 79 2.86 16.41 1.31
CA ARG A 79 2.28 17.51 2.13
C ARG A 79 0.77 17.67 1.95
N THR A 80 0.16 16.92 1.03
CA THR A 80 -1.27 17.03 0.71
C THR A 80 -2.07 15.86 1.25
N SER A 81 -3.37 16.07 1.46
CA SER A 81 -4.31 15.02 1.88
C SER A 81 -4.75 14.19 0.67
N PRO A 82 -5.01 12.87 0.83
CA PRO A 82 -5.54 12.02 -0.22
C PRO A 82 -6.82 12.54 -0.89
N THR A 83 -7.59 13.40 -0.21
CA THR A 83 -8.80 14.03 -0.78
C THR A 83 -8.52 14.94 -1.98
N SER A 84 -7.27 15.35 -2.20
CA SER A 84 -6.86 16.14 -3.37
C SER A 84 -6.25 15.30 -4.50
N ASP A 85 -6.10 13.98 -4.33
CA ASP A 85 -5.34 13.12 -5.24
C ASP A 85 -5.91 13.05 -6.64
N ALA A 86 -7.24 12.98 -6.74
CA ALA A 86 -7.93 12.96 -8.02
C ALA A 86 -7.59 14.18 -8.89
N ARG A 87 -7.38 15.34 -8.26
CA ARG A 87 -7.03 16.59 -8.97
C ARG A 87 -5.53 16.71 -9.23
N LEU A 88 -4.70 16.33 -8.26
CA LEU A 88 -3.27 16.66 -8.28
C LEU A 88 -2.39 15.53 -8.84
N PHE A 89 -2.74 14.27 -8.55
CA PHE A 89 -1.83 13.14 -8.72
C PHE A 89 -2.39 12.01 -9.59
N ALA A 90 -3.66 12.06 -10.01
CA ALA A 90 -4.25 11.06 -10.90
C ALA A 90 -3.47 10.86 -12.20
N LYS A 91 -2.79 11.91 -12.69
CA LYS A 91 -1.90 11.86 -13.87
C LYS A 91 -0.83 10.76 -13.78
N TYR A 92 -0.34 10.44 -12.58
CA TYR A 92 0.71 9.44 -12.37
C TYR A 92 0.20 8.00 -12.50
N ALA A 93 -1.04 7.75 -12.07
CA ALA A 93 -1.70 6.47 -12.33
C ALA A 93 -2.19 6.37 -13.79
N GLN A 94 -2.65 7.48 -14.36
CA GLN A 94 -3.17 7.52 -15.73
C GLN A 94 -2.08 7.32 -16.79
N ASN A 95 -0.87 7.82 -16.54
CA ASN A 95 0.27 7.73 -17.45
C ASN A 95 1.52 7.27 -16.66
N PRO A 96 1.59 5.99 -16.25
CA PRO A 96 2.63 5.50 -15.36
C PRO A 96 4.00 5.44 -16.04
N GLU A 97 4.97 6.20 -15.52
CA GLU A 97 6.37 6.18 -15.99
C GLU A 97 6.97 4.76 -15.91
N VAL A 98 6.60 3.98 -14.87
CA VAL A 98 7.06 2.60 -14.71
C VAL A 98 6.68 1.70 -15.89
N ALA A 99 5.52 1.91 -16.54
CA ALA A 99 5.14 1.14 -17.73
C ALA A 99 6.06 1.45 -18.91
N VAL A 100 6.44 2.73 -19.08
CA VAL A 100 7.40 3.17 -20.11
C VAL A 100 8.76 2.52 -19.88
N LEU A 101 9.24 2.51 -18.63
CA LEU A 101 10.52 1.92 -18.26
C LEU A 101 10.54 0.40 -18.48
N ILE A 102 9.48 -0.31 -18.09
CA ILE A 102 9.38 -1.77 -18.32
C ILE A 102 9.43 -2.07 -19.82
N ASN A 103 8.67 -1.34 -20.65
CA ASN A 103 8.72 -1.50 -22.10
C ASN A 103 10.11 -1.23 -22.67
N ALA A 104 10.78 -0.17 -22.21
CA ALA A 104 12.12 0.18 -22.70
C ALA A 104 13.17 -0.86 -22.33
N VAL A 105 13.12 -1.42 -21.12
CA VAL A 105 14.12 -2.38 -20.62
C VAL A 105 13.89 -3.79 -21.18
N TYR A 106 12.63 -4.23 -21.24
CA TYR A 106 12.28 -5.62 -21.56
C TYR A 106 11.73 -5.83 -22.98
N GLY A 107 11.60 -4.76 -23.77
CA GLY A 107 11.05 -4.85 -25.14
C GLY A 107 9.57 -5.23 -25.18
N THR A 108 8.82 -4.94 -24.11
CA THR A 108 7.36 -5.16 -24.03
C THR A 108 6.59 -3.99 -24.64
N SER A 109 5.28 -4.20 -24.85
CA SER A 109 4.38 -3.21 -25.44
C SER A 109 3.16 -2.92 -24.55
N PHE A 110 3.39 -2.79 -23.25
CA PHE A 110 2.32 -2.48 -22.28
C PHE A 110 1.77 -1.07 -22.50
N GLN A 111 0.49 -0.88 -22.20
CA GLN A 111 -0.15 0.43 -22.34
C GLN A 111 0.39 1.42 -21.29
N THR A 112 0.96 2.53 -21.78
CA THR A 112 1.65 3.54 -20.96
C THR A 112 0.83 4.79 -20.69
N THR A 113 -0.32 4.95 -21.34
CA THR A 113 -1.18 6.14 -21.23
C THR A 113 -2.65 5.76 -21.09
N ASN A 114 -3.48 6.71 -20.65
CA ASN A 114 -4.94 6.53 -20.52
C ASN A 114 -5.36 5.36 -19.62
N ARG A 115 -4.61 5.09 -18.56
CA ARG A 115 -4.82 4.00 -17.60
C ARG A 115 -5.86 4.34 -16.53
N ALA A 116 -7.13 4.48 -16.95
CA ALA A 116 -8.25 4.75 -16.04
C ALA A 116 -8.47 3.62 -15.01
N ASP A 117 -8.11 2.40 -15.35
CA ASP A 117 -8.06 1.24 -14.45
C ASP A 117 -7.11 1.46 -13.28
N LEU A 118 -5.88 1.93 -13.55
CA LEU A 118 -4.90 2.23 -12.50
C LEU A 118 -5.30 3.44 -11.66
N VAL A 119 -5.93 4.46 -12.27
CA VAL A 119 -6.53 5.58 -11.51
C VAL A 119 -7.54 5.04 -10.51
N ALA A 120 -8.42 4.12 -10.92
CA ALA A 120 -9.39 3.53 -10.02
C ALA A 120 -8.76 2.65 -8.92
N VAL A 121 -7.57 2.09 -9.14
CA VAL A 121 -6.82 1.35 -8.10
C VAL A 121 -6.17 2.31 -7.12
N PHE A 122 -5.38 3.26 -7.60
CA PHE A 122 -4.46 4.04 -6.78
C PHE A 122 -5.03 5.36 -6.24
N ILE A 123 -6.13 5.86 -6.80
CA ILE A 123 -6.66 7.19 -6.48
C ILE A 123 -8.04 7.09 -5.79
N PRO A 124 -8.24 7.75 -4.62
CA PRO A 124 -7.21 8.41 -3.80
C PRO A 124 -6.23 7.39 -3.19
N ASP A 125 -5.04 7.86 -2.76
CA ASP A 125 -4.03 6.99 -2.15
C ASP A 125 -4.42 6.58 -0.73
N VAL A 126 -5.27 5.56 -0.65
CA VAL A 126 -5.77 4.96 0.59
C VAL A 126 -5.94 3.46 0.40
N ILE A 127 -5.69 2.69 1.44
CA ILE A 127 -6.19 1.32 1.52
C ILE A 127 -7.68 1.38 1.78
N ARG A 128 -8.48 0.76 0.91
CA ARG A 128 -9.93 0.74 1.02
C ARG A 128 -10.38 -0.44 1.85
N VAL A 129 -10.97 -0.20 3.01
CA VAL A 129 -11.54 -1.25 3.85
C VAL A 129 -13.03 -1.33 3.58
N ASN A 130 -13.48 -2.43 2.96
CA ASN A 130 -14.89 -2.72 2.81
C ASN A 130 -15.46 -3.19 4.16
N THR A 131 -16.49 -2.51 4.64
CA THR A 131 -17.07 -2.77 5.97
C THR A 131 -18.27 -3.71 5.91
N THR A 132 -18.58 -4.25 4.72
CA THR A 132 -19.72 -5.14 4.47
C THR A 132 -19.31 -6.58 4.23
N THR A 133 -18.01 -6.87 4.17
CA THR A 133 -17.46 -8.22 3.97
C THR A 133 -17.19 -8.91 5.30
N GLY A 134 -17.31 -10.24 5.32
CA GLY A 134 -16.80 -11.06 6.42
C GLY A 134 -15.26 -11.17 6.44
N PRO A 135 -14.69 -12.04 7.30
CA PRO A 135 -13.27 -12.37 7.27
C PRO A 135 -12.84 -12.85 5.89
N THR A 136 -11.72 -12.33 5.40
CA THR A 136 -11.11 -12.75 4.13
C THR A 136 -10.20 -13.95 4.32
N THR A 137 -9.96 -14.69 3.24
CA THR A 137 -9.02 -15.82 3.22
C THR A 137 -7.61 -15.36 3.58
N ILE A 138 -6.89 -16.14 4.36
CA ILE A 138 -5.52 -15.83 4.80
C ILE A 138 -4.53 -16.88 4.29
N PRO A 139 -3.21 -16.61 4.30
CA PRO A 139 -2.21 -17.59 3.95
C PRO A 139 -2.42 -18.92 4.68
N GLY A 140 -2.50 -20.01 3.91
CA GLY A 140 -2.80 -21.36 4.40
C GLY A 140 -4.25 -21.82 4.18
N ASP A 141 -5.17 -20.92 3.83
CA ASP A 141 -6.49 -21.32 3.37
C ASP A 141 -6.44 -21.81 1.91
N ALA A 142 -7.23 -22.82 1.56
CA ALA A 142 -7.20 -23.43 0.22
C ALA A 142 -7.59 -22.44 -0.91
N ALA A 143 -8.38 -21.41 -0.59
CA ALA A 143 -8.83 -20.38 -1.51
C ALA A 143 -8.01 -19.07 -1.40
N PHE A 144 -6.84 -19.10 -0.79
CA PHE A 144 -5.94 -17.95 -0.73
C PHE A 144 -4.97 -17.94 -1.92
N ASN A 145 -4.87 -16.79 -2.59
CA ASN A 145 -3.88 -16.50 -3.61
C ASN A 145 -3.13 -15.20 -3.27
N ARG A 146 -1.78 -15.25 -3.30
CA ARG A 146 -0.93 -14.07 -3.06
C ARG A 146 -1.19 -12.92 -4.04
N LEU A 147 -1.70 -13.24 -5.23
CA LEU A 147 -2.04 -12.27 -6.28
C LEU A 147 -3.45 -11.68 -6.15
N SER A 148 -4.19 -11.99 -5.08
CA SER A 148 -5.50 -11.40 -4.79
C SER A 148 -6.44 -11.45 -6.01
N PHE A 149 -7.00 -10.31 -6.44
CA PHE A 149 -7.96 -10.22 -7.54
C PHE A 149 -7.39 -10.75 -8.87
N ILE A 150 -6.09 -10.58 -9.11
CA ILE A 150 -5.41 -11.11 -10.30
C ILE A 150 -5.34 -12.64 -10.22
N GLY A 151 -5.22 -13.16 -9.00
CA GLY A 151 -5.28 -14.59 -8.70
C GLY A 151 -6.69 -15.18 -8.71
N GLY A 152 -7.74 -14.36 -8.86
CA GLY A 152 -9.14 -14.78 -8.84
C GLY A 152 -9.76 -14.85 -7.45
N ASP A 153 -9.09 -14.33 -6.41
CA ASP A 153 -9.63 -14.35 -5.05
C ASP A 153 -10.85 -13.43 -4.94
N THR A 154 -11.94 -13.98 -4.43
CA THR A 154 -13.21 -13.25 -4.25
C THR A 154 -13.84 -13.54 -2.89
N ILE A 155 -14.67 -12.61 -2.44
CA ILE A 155 -15.49 -12.73 -1.22
C ILE A 155 -16.88 -12.15 -1.47
N ALA A 156 -17.90 -12.73 -0.84
CA ALA A 156 -19.23 -12.16 -0.83
C ALA A 156 -19.27 -10.87 0.00
N ASN A 157 -19.79 -9.78 -0.57
CA ASN A 157 -20.15 -8.59 0.19
C ASN A 157 -21.48 -8.78 0.95
N GLY A 158 -21.92 -7.75 1.69
CA GLY A 158 -23.17 -7.80 2.46
C GLY A 158 -24.45 -8.02 1.63
N SER A 159 -24.37 -7.88 0.30
CA SER A 159 -25.46 -8.17 -0.65
C SER A 159 -25.32 -9.52 -1.36
N GLY A 160 -24.28 -10.31 -1.03
CA GLY A 160 -24.00 -11.61 -1.64
C GLY A 160 -23.25 -11.54 -2.98
N ALA A 161 -22.91 -10.34 -3.47
CA ALA A 161 -22.13 -10.19 -4.70
C ALA A 161 -20.67 -10.55 -4.45
N GLN A 162 -20.07 -11.34 -5.35
CA GLN A 162 -18.64 -11.65 -5.29
C GLN A 162 -17.84 -10.42 -5.71
N ILE A 163 -17.01 -9.92 -4.80
CA ILE A 163 -16.06 -8.84 -5.06
C ILE A 163 -14.64 -9.36 -4.83
N PRO A 164 -13.61 -8.78 -5.45
CA PRO A 164 -12.26 -9.20 -5.21
C PRO A 164 -11.85 -9.07 -3.73
N ALA A 165 -11.19 -10.10 -3.22
CA ALA A 165 -10.72 -10.18 -1.83
C ALA A 165 -9.23 -9.83 -1.73
N GLY A 166 -8.86 -8.97 -0.77
CA GLY A 166 -7.49 -8.47 -0.63
C GLY A 166 -7.24 -7.22 -1.44
N TRP A 167 -5.97 -6.89 -1.66
CA TRP A 167 -5.59 -5.65 -2.37
C TRP A 167 -6.08 -5.64 -3.82
N PRO A 168 -6.77 -4.57 -4.29
CA PRO A 168 -6.87 -3.23 -3.70
C PRO A 168 -8.12 -2.95 -2.83
N ASN A 169 -8.95 -3.96 -2.57
CA ASN A 169 -10.18 -3.87 -1.76
C ASN A 169 -9.90 -4.24 -0.29
N GLY A 170 -8.81 -3.69 0.23
CA GLY A 170 -8.24 -3.99 1.52
C GLY A 170 -6.78 -4.36 1.32
N ARG A 171 -6.20 -5.02 2.31
CA ARG A 171 -4.93 -5.74 2.15
C ARG A 171 -4.84 -6.83 3.19
N ARG A 172 -4.58 -8.05 2.73
CA ARG A 172 -4.39 -9.22 3.59
C ARG A 172 -2.90 -9.38 3.85
N PHE A 173 -2.56 -10.00 4.97
CA PHE A 173 -1.21 -10.54 5.12
C PHE A 173 -0.98 -11.59 4.03
N GLY A 174 0.19 -11.56 3.41
CA GLY A 174 0.53 -12.41 2.26
C GLY A 174 0.04 -11.91 0.90
N ASP A 175 -0.73 -10.82 0.81
CA ASP A 175 -0.95 -10.15 -0.49
C ASP A 175 0.40 -9.60 -0.97
N ASP A 176 0.83 -10.09 -2.14
CA ASP A 176 2.05 -9.67 -2.80
C ASP A 176 1.79 -8.40 -3.62
N ALA A 177 1.75 -7.28 -2.91
CA ALA A 177 1.36 -6.01 -3.50
C ALA A 177 2.29 -5.53 -4.62
N VAL A 178 3.56 -5.94 -4.61
CA VAL A 178 4.52 -5.59 -5.68
C VAL A 178 4.10 -6.30 -6.96
N ASP A 179 3.94 -7.63 -6.89
CA ASP A 179 3.54 -8.43 -8.05
C ASP A 179 2.15 -8.07 -8.55
N ILE A 180 1.18 -7.82 -7.65
CA ILE A 180 -0.16 -7.43 -8.06
C ILE A 180 -0.13 -6.08 -8.80
N ALA A 181 0.59 -5.08 -8.26
CA ALA A 181 0.67 -3.76 -8.87
C ALA A 181 1.39 -3.79 -10.22
N LEU A 182 2.54 -4.49 -10.32
CA LEU A 182 3.30 -4.60 -11.57
C LEU A 182 2.53 -5.42 -12.62
N THR A 183 1.86 -6.51 -12.22
CA THR A 183 1.00 -7.28 -13.11
C THR A 183 -0.20 -6.44 -13.58
N ALA A 184 -0.76 -5.59 -12.72
CA ALA A 184 -1.81 -4.66 -13.12
C ALA A 184 -1.32 -3.64 -14.16
N VAL A 185 -0.11 -3.09 -13.98
CA VAL A 185 0.54 -2.23 -14.98
C VAL A 185 0.72 -2.97 -16.31
N ALA A 186 1.12 -4.24 -16.30
CA ALA A 186 1.38 -5.03 -17.51
C ALA A 186 0.10 -5.52 -18.23
N SER A 187 -0.97 -5.80 -17.49
CA SER A 187 -2.14 -6.54 -18.02
C SER A 187 -3.37 -5.68 -18.31
N GLY A 188 -3.47 -4.49 -17.71
CA GLY A 188 -4.59 -3.58 -17.92
C GLY A 188 -4.50 -2.80 -19.26
N PRO A 189 -5.58 -2.09 -19.65
CA PRO A 189 -6.80 -1.86 -18.87
C PRO A 189 -7.88 -2.94 -19.04
N THR A 190 -7.78 -3.83 -20.03
CA THR A 190 -8.81 -4.85 -20.29
C THR A 190 -8.65 -6.10 -19.45
N PHE A 191 -7.43 -6.39 -18.99
CA PHE A 191 -7.08 -7.63 -18.27
C PHE A 191 -7.48 -8.91 -19.03
N SER A 192 -7.65 -8.82 -20.36
CA SER A 192 -8.00 -9.96 -21.22
C SER A 192 -6.88 -11.00 -21.32
N THR A 193 -5.65 -10.57 -21.07
CA THR A 193 -4.48 -11.43 -20.96
C THR A 193 -3.67 -10.97 -19.75
N ILE A 194 -3.48 -11.87 -18.80
CA ILE A 194 -2.70 -11.59 -17.59
C ILE A 194 -1.23 -11.87 -17.88
N THR A 195 -0.43 -10.82 -17.94
CA THR A 195 1.04 -10.90 -18.02
C THR A 195 1.60 -10.68 -16.64
N LYS A 196 1.95 -11.78 -15.94
CA LYS A 196 2.52 -11.71 -14.59
C LYS A 196 3.89 -11.03 -14.64
N VAL A 197 4.03 -9.95 -13.88
CA VAL A 197 5.28 -9.21 -13.68
C VAL A 197 5.46 -9.04 -12.17
N GLY A 198 6.68 -9.23 -11.70
CA GLY A 198 6.97 -9.27 -10.28
C GLY A 198 8.43 -9.07 -9.94
N ASP A 199 8.75 -9.13 -8.65
CA ASP A 199 10.12 -9.06 -8.13
C ASP A 199 10.76 -10.45 -7.91
N ASN A 200 10.03 -11.52 -8.25
CA ASN A 200 10.42 -12.92 -8.10
C ASN A 200 10.59 -13.36 -6.63
N VAL A 201 9.89 -12.68 -5.71
CA VAL A 201 9.83 -13.04 -4.28
C VAL A 201 8.40 -13.40 -3.89
N ASP A 202 8.04 -14.67 -4.11
CA ASP A 202 6.66 -15.15 -4.02
C ASP A 202 6.15 -15.45 -2.59
N ALA A 203 7.04 -15.50 -1.61
CA ALA A 203 6.70 -15.90 -0.25
C ALA A 203 7.63 -15.29 0.80
N ASN A 204 7.09 -15.14 2.00
CA ASN A 204 7.89 -14.78 3.16
C ASN A 204 8.75 -15.97 3.63
N ASP A 205 9.87 -15.66 4.27
CA ASP A 205 10.79 -16.65 4.86
C ASP A 205 10.16 -17.48 5.99
N THR A 206 9.20 -16.87 6.69
CA THR A 206 8.48 -17.41 7.84
C THR A 206 6.98 -17.40 7.58
N VAL A 207 6.29 -18.46 8.02
CA VAL A 207 4.84 -18.61 7.80
C VAL A 207 4.06 -17.60 8.65
N TYR A 208 3.02 -17.02 8.07
CA TYR A 208 2.09 -16.14 8.78
C TYR A 208 1.31 -16.90 9.86
N ASN A 209 0.99 -16.21 10.96
CA ASN A 209 0.14 -16.79 11.99
C ASN A 209 -1.30 -16.88 11.47
N ARG A 210 -1.99 -17.98 11.80
CA ARG A 210 -3.41 -18.17 11.45
C ARG A 210 -4.37 -17.44 12.38
N THR A 211 -3.87 -16.92 13.49
CA THR A 211 -4.61 -16.14 14.48
C THR A 211 -3.87 -14.85 14.77
N PHE A 212 -4.61 -13.85 15.24
CA PHE A 212 -4.02 -12.58 15.60
C PHE A 212 -2.94 -12.74 16.70
N PRO A 213 -1.77 -12.07 16.60
CA PRO A 213 -1.33 -11.22 15.49
C PRO A 213 -0.90 -12.04 14.26
N TYR A 214 -1.46 -11.72 13.08
CA TYR A 214 -1.24 -12.49 11.83
C TYR A 214 0.18 -12.37 11.25
N ALA A 215 0.96 -11.37 11.65
CA ALA A 215 2.35 -11.23 11.25
C ALA A 215 3.18 -12.41 11.76
N ALA A 216 4.12 -12.89 10.94
CA ALA A 216 5.06 -13.92 11.35
C ALA A 216 5.96 -13.44 12.49
N THR A 217 6.51 -14.37 13.26
CA THR A 217 7.48 -14.07 14.32
C THR A 217 8.71 -13.38 13.71
N PRO A 218 9.10 -12.18 14.19
CA PRO A 218 10.29 -11.51 13.68
C PRO A 218 11.54 -12.36 13.85
N ASN A 219 12.44 -12.31 12.86
CA ASN A 219 13.76 -12.92 12.97
C ASN A 219 14.53 -12.33 14.16
N SER A 220 15.26 -13.17 14.90
CA SER A 220 16.06 -12.71 16.04
C SER A 220 17.13 -11.73 15.58
N GLY A 221 17.17 -10.54 16.19
CA GLY A 221 18.11 -9.47 15.80
C GLY A 221 19.54 -9.63 16.34
N THR A 222 19.83 -10.64 17.15
CA THR A 222 21.09 -10.75 17.90
C THR A 222 22.27 -11.33 17.11
N GLU A 223 22.05 -11.87 15.91
CA GLU A 223 23.09 -12.51 15.09
C GLU A 223 23.75 -11.53 14.09
N ASN A 224 23.36 -10.25 14.07
CA ASN A 224 23.98 -9.26 13.19
C ASN A 224 25.10 -8.50 13.94
N SER A 225 26.28 -9.11 14.07
CA SER A 225 27.47 -8.39 14.54
C SER A 225 27.98 -7.47 13.41
N LYS A 226 27.54 -6.21 13.39
CA LYS A 226 28.18 -5.18 12.54
C LYS A 226 29.40 -4.53 13.19
N ASP A 227 29.65 -4.81 14.46
CA ASP A 227 30.81 -4.32 15.20
C ASP A 227 31.81 -5.44 15.46
N PRO A 228 33.11 -5.29 15.09
CA PRO A 228 34.15 -6.14 15.63
C PRO A 228 34.21 -5.91 17.14
N GLY A 229 34.08 -7.00 17.90
CA GLY A 229 33.93 -6.97 19.35
C GLY A 229 35.00 -6.14 20.03
N MET A 230 34.60 -4.99 20.57
CA MET A 230 35.36 -4.33 21.63
C MET A 230 34.67 -4.67 22.94
N MET A 231 35.21 -5.68 23.63
CA MET A 231 34.87 -6.03 25.00
C MET A 231 35.14 -4.82 25.91
N ILE A 232 34.12 -4.04 26.25
CA ILE A 232 34.20 -3.15 27.39
C ILE A 232 33.65 -3.93 28.59
N ASN A 233 34.59 -4.46 29.39
CA ASN A 233 34.29 -4.97 30.71
C ASN A 233 33.82 -3.79 31.58
N VAL A 234 32.58 -3.85 32.07
CA VAL A 234 32.16 -3.01 33.19
C VAL A 234 31.55 -3.93 34.23
N GLY A 235 32.40 -4.36 35.16
CA GLY A 235 31.92 -4.81 36.46
C GLY A 235 31.41 -3.61 37.24
N PHE A 236 30.19 -3.73 37.76
CA PHE A 236 29.86 -3.75 39.18
C PHE A 236 28.57 -4.55 39.36
#